data_AF-A0A5E6ZGN9-F1
#
_entry.id   AF-A0A5E6ZGN9-F1
#
_cell.length_a   1.000
_cell.length_b   1.000
_cell.length_c   1.000
_cell.angle_alpha   90.00
_cell.angle_beta   90.00
_cell.angle_gamma   90.00
#
_symmetry.space_group_name_H-M   'P 1'
#
loop_
_entity.id
_entity.type
_entity.pdbx_description
1 polymer ?
#
loop_
_entity_poly.entity_id
_entity_poly.type
_entity_poly.pdbx_seq_one_letter_code
_entity_poly.pdbx_strand_id
1 'polypeptide(L)' 'MSAADMVDAALAGLAQGEVVTIPGLHDGEQWDRYESQRKTLSGLFGNSTAAPRYR' A
#
# COMPACT_ATOMS: atom_id res chain seq x y z
N MET A 1 7.07 8.54 -18.23
CA MET A 1 5.68 8.98 -18.17
C MET A 1 5.66 10.50 -18.18
N SER A 2 4.92 11.12 -19.11
CA SER A 2 4.68 12.56 -19.12
C SER A 2 3.71 12.96 -18.00
N ALA A 3 3.55 14.26 -17.74
CA ALA A 3 2.54 14.73 -16.81
C ALA A 3 1.11 14.41 -17.30
N ALA A 4 0.87 14.47 -18.61
CA ALA A 4 -0.42 14.11 -19.20
C ALA A 4 -0.72 12.62 -18.98
N ASP A 5 0.23 11.73 -19.31
CA ASP A 5 0.08 10.29 -19.11
C ASP A 5 -0.23 9.93 -17.64
N MET A 6 0.41 10.64 -16.70
CA MET A 6 0.19 10.43 -15.26
C MET A 6 -1.24 10.80 -14.85
N VAL A 7 -1.74 11.92 -15.37
CA VAL A 7 -3.10 12.39 -15.08
C VAL A 7 -4.14 11.47 -15.71
N ASP A 8 -3.92 11.04 -16.95
CA ASP A 8 -4.83 10.10 -17.64
C ASP A 8 -4.95 8.77 -16.87
N ALA A 9 -3.82 8.22 -16.40
CA ALA A 9 -3.81 7.02 -15.57
C ALA A 9 -4.52 7.23 -14.21
N ALA A 10 -4.30 8.39 -13.57
CA ALA A 10 -4.97 8.72 -12.30
C ALA A 10 -6.49 8.87 -12.45
N LEU A 11 -6.95 9.50 -13.54
CA LEU A 11 -8.38 9.64 -13.84
C LEU A 11 -9.02 8.29 -14.18
N ALA A 12 -8.30 7.39 -14.85
CA ALA A 12 -8.77 6.04 -15.12
C ALA A 12 -8.99 5.24 -13.81
N GLY A 13 -8.04 5.31 -12.87
CA GLY A 13 -8.19 4.68 -11.55
C GLY A 13 -9.35 5.27 -10.74
N LEU A 14 -9.48 6.61 -10.75
CA LEU A 14 -10.61 7.29 -10.10
C LEU A 14 -11.97 6.84 -10.68
N ALA A 15 -12.07 6.70 -12.01
CA ALA A 15 -13.28 6.22 -12.67
C ALA A 15 -13.63 4.77 -12.31
N GLN A 16 -12.63 3.95 -11.96
CA GLN A 16 -12.82 2.59 -11.46
C GLN A 16 -13.15 2.53 -9.96
N GLY A 17 -13.15 3.68 -9.28
CA GLY A 17 -13.40 3.76 -7.84
C GLY A 17 -12.20 3.32 -6.99
N GLU A 18 -10.99 3.31 -7.56
CA GLU A 18 -9.79 3.04 -6.80
C GLU A 18 -9.61 4.08 -5.68
N VAL A 19 -9.34 3.60 -4.46
CA VAL A 19 -9.01 4.47 -3.32
C VAL A 19 -7.53 4.89 -3.37
N VAL A 20 -6.68 4.06 -3.97
CA VAL A 20 -5.24 4.31 -4.13
C VAL A 20 -4.85 3.93 -5.55
N THR A 21 -4.57 4.94 -6.38
CA THR A 21 -4.07 4.76 -7.75
C THR A 21 -2.60 5.12 -7.80
N ILE A 22 -1.76 4.21 -8.28
CA ILE A 22 -0.30 4.40 -8.37
C ILE A 22 0.14 4.15 -9.83
N PRO A 23 0.09 5.17 -10.71
CA PRO A 23 0.35 4.99 -12.14
C PRO A 23 1.73 4.39 -12.49
N GLY A 24 2.74 4.62 -11.66
CA GLY A 24 4.08 4.06 -11.85
C GLY A 24 4.26 2.61 -11.34
N LEU A 25 3.28 2.06 -10.63
CA LEU A 25 3.33 0.70 -10.10
C LEU A 25 2.77 -0.28 -11.14
N HIS A 26 3.66 -1.05 -11.74
CA HIS A 26 3.29 -1.98 -12.81
C HIS A 26 2.56 -3.23 -12.27
N ASP A 27 3.00 -3.73 -11.11
CA ASP A 27 2.38 -4.87 -10.42
C ASP A 27 1.59 -4.36 -9.21
N GLY A 28 0.29 -4.16 -9.40
CA GLY A 28 -0.62 -3.67 -8.36
C GLY A 28 -0.71 -4.58 -7.14
N GLU A 29 -0.48 -5.90 -7.29
CA GLU A 29 -0.57 -6.86 -6.18
C GLU A 29 0.49 -6.56 -5.10
N GLN A 30 1.58 -5.89 -5.45
CA GLN A 30 2.60 -5.48 -4.49
C GLN A 30 2.06 -4.45 -3.48
N TRP A 31 1.15 -3.57 -3.89
CA TRP A 31 0.48 -2.64 -2.97
C TRP A 31 -0.43 -3.39 -1.99
N ASP A 32 -1.21 -4.35 -2.48
CA ASP A 32 -2.10 -5.15 -1.64
C ASP A 32 -1.34 -5.98 -0.61
N ARG A 33 -0.22 -6.60 -1.03
CA ARG A 33 0.67 -7.33 -0.13
C ARG A 33 1.25 -6.42 0.95
N TYR A 34 1.73 -5.24 0.56
CA TYR A 34 2.26 -4.25 1.51
C TYR A 34 1.18 -3.85 2.54
N GLU A 35 -0.02 -3.51 2.09
CA GLU A 35 -1.10 -3.07 2.96
C GLU A 35 -1.59 -4.19 3.91
N SER A 36 -1.65 -5.42 3.40
CA SER A 36 -1.96 -6.61 4.21
C SER A 36 -0.92 -6.85 5.31
N GLN A 37 0.37 -6.73 4.98
CA GLN A 37 1.46 -6.83 5.95
C GLN A 37 1.41 -5.69 6.97
N ARG A 38 1.13 -4.46 6.53
CA ARG A 38 0.98 -3.28 7.40
C ARG A 38 -0.11 -3.50 8.46
N LYS A 39 -1.28 -4.00 8.05
CA LYS A 39 -2.38 -4.35 8.96
C LYS A 39 -1.97 -5.44 9.94
N THR A 40 -1.32 -6.49 9.47
CA THR A 40 -0.83 -7.58 10.33
C THR A 40 0.11 -7.06 11.40
N LEU A 41 1.13 -6.28 11.02
CA LEU A 41 2.11 -5.71 11.94
C LEU A 41 1.47 -4.81 12.99
N SER A 42 0.48 -4.00 12.60
CA SER A 42 -0.21 -3.09 13.53
C SER A 42 -0.85 -3.82 14.73
N GLY A 43 -1.35 -5.04 14.51
CA GLY A 43 -1.91 -5.88 15.58
C GLY A 43 -0.88 -6.49 16.53
N LEU A 44 0.41 -6.48 16.18
CA LEU A 44 1.47 -7.12 16.96
C LEU A 44 2.16 -6.17 17.95
N PHE A 45 1.85 -4.88 17.95
CA PHE A 45 2.53 -3.90 18.81
C PHE A 45 1.95 -3.76 20.22
N GLY A 46 0.82 -4.41 20.52
CA GLY A 46 0.12 -4.31 21.81
C GLY A 46 0.64 -5.22 22.94
N ASN A 47 1.89 -5.69 22.88
CA ASN A 47 2.43 -6.60 23.89
C ASN A 47 2.86 -5.84 25.16
N SER A 48 2.46 -6.34 26.34
CA SER A 48 2.82 -5.74 27.64
C SER A 48 4.24 -6.05 28.12
N THR A 49 4.97 -6.88 27.38
CA THR A 49 6.34 -7.30 27.69
C THR A 49 7.24 -7.12 26.48
N ALA A 50 8.50 -6.74 26.71
CA ALA A 50 9.49 -6.64 25.64
C ALA A 50 9.65 -7.98 24.90
N ALA A 51 9.82 -7.91 23.59
CA ALA A 51 10.01 -9.10 22.75
C ALA A 51 11.25 -9.89 23.21
N PRO A 52 11.23 -11.24 23.12
CA PRO A 52 12.34 -12.09 23.57
C PRO A 52 13.72 -11.71 23.01
N ARG A 53 13.77 -11.13 21.79
CA ARG A 53 15.01 -10.64 21.15
C ARG A 53 15.72 -9.50 21.87
N TYR A 54 15.13 -8.93 22.92
CA TYR A 54 15.73 -7.86 23.74
C TYR A 54 16.27 -8.38 25.08
N ARG A 55 16.53 -9.68 25.17
CA ARG A 55 17.21 -10.32 26.29
C ARG A 55 18.40 -11.12 25.78
#